data_AF-A0A371R8F0-F1
#
_entry.id   AF-A0A371R8F0-F1
#
_cell.length_a   1.000
_cell.length_b   1.000
_cell.length_c   1.000
_cell.angle_alpha   90.00
_cell.angle_beta   90.00
_cell.angle_gamma   90.00
#
_symmetry.space_group_name_H-M   'P 1'
#
loop_
_entity.id
_entity.type
_entity.pdbx_description
1 polymer ?
#
loop_
_entity_poly.entity_id
_entity_poly.type
_entity_poly.pdbx_seq_one_letter_code
_entity_poly.pdbx_strand_id
1 'polypeptide(L)'
;MTRLVPVFQSGLAAMAVVAIAYNFLMMYNSSEGRRMNEILQTEIAERQARLDTLEQEHAFLTDRTERLLVAGLDEDLLEERVRGVLGLVRPDEYLVRMEDLDRMAEMGAEHAREEERLILAAASTEHLRYAGLETLLIKTADSGA
;
A
#
# COMPACT_ATOMS: atom_id res chain seq x y z
N MET A 1 -46.68 -58.48 -53.70
CA MET A 1 -46.62 -58.05 -52.29
C MET A 1 -45.20 -57.76 -51.78
N THR A 2 -44.16 -57.74 -52.62
CA THR A 2 -42.74 -57.60 -52.18
C THR A 2 -42.17 -56.17 -52.21
N ARG A 3 -42.89 -55.18 -52.73
CA ARG A 3 -42.43 -53.77 -52.80
C ARG A 3 -42.85 -52.88 -51.63
N LEU A 4 -43.67 -53.37 -50.70
CA LEU A 4 -44.19 -52.61 -49.55
C LEU A 4 -43.23 -52.58 -48.34
N VAL A 5 -42.38 -53.61 -48.20
CA VAL A 5 -41.40 -53.73 -47.11
C VAL A 5 -40.34 -52.61 -47.10
N PRO A 6 -39.69 -52.24 -48.23
CA PRO A 6 -38.65 -51.21 -48.20
C PRO A 6 -39.20 -49.81 -47.89
N VAL A 7 -40.45 -49.51 -48.32
CA VAL A 7 -41.09 -48.22 -48.05
C VAL A 7 -41.36 -48.06 -46.55
N PHE A 8 -41.90 -49.11 -45.91
CA PHE A 8 -42.15 -49.11 -44.47
C PHE A 8 -40.86 -48.96 -43.65
N GLN A 9 -39.79 -49.65 -44.06
CA GLN A 9 -38.49 -49.60 -43.38
C GLN A 9 -37.84 -48.20 -43.48
N SER A 10 -37.92 -47.55 -44.65
CA SER A 10 -37.42 -46.19 -44.83
C SER A 10 -38.19 -45.15 -44.01
N GLY A 11 -39.51 -45.30 -43.88
CA GLY A 11 -40.34 -44.42 -43.05
C GLY A 11 -40.01 -44.52 -41.55
N LEU A 12 -39.77 -45.73 -41.06
CA LEU A 12 -39.38 -45.96 -39.66
C LEU A 12 -38.00 -45.35 -39.37
N ALA A 13 -37.04 -45.51 -40.28
CA ALA A 13 -35.72 -44.89 -40.17
C ALA A 13 -35.81 -43.36 -40.14
N ALA A 14 -36.62 -42.75 -41.02
CA ALA A 14 -36.83 -41.30 -41.04
C ALA A 14 -37.46 -40.80 -39.72
N MET A 15 -38.47 -41.49 -39.20
CA MET A 15 -39.08 -41.19 -37.90
C MET A 15 -38.08 -41.29 -36.75
N ALA A 16 -37.21 -42.30 -36.75
CA ALA A 16 -36.17 -42.45 -35.73
C ALA A 16 -35.20 -41.28 -35.73
N VAL A 17 -34.74 -40.84 -36.91
CA VAL A 17 -33.86 -39.67 -37.05
C VAL A 17 -34.53 -38.40 -36.53
N VAL A 18 -35.80 -38.18 -36.88
CA VAL A 18 -36.57 -37.02 -36.39
C VAL A 18 -36.77 -37.08 -34.88
N ALA A 19 -37.10 -38.25 -34.34
CA ALA A 19 -37.28 -38.43 -32.90
C ALA A 19 -35.97 -38.15 -32.14
N ILE A 20 -34.83 -38.65 -32.63
CA ILE A 20 -33.52 -38.39 -32.03
C ILE A 20 -33.18 -36.89 -32.08
N ALA A 21 -33.35 -36.25 -33.25
CA ALA A 21 -33.08 -34.82 -33.42
C ALA A 21 -33.97 -33.96 -32.52
N TYR A 22 -35.26 -34.30 -32.40
CA TYR A 22 -36.21 -33.61 -31.53
C TYR A 22 -35.83 -33.73 -30.05
N ASN A 23 -35.49 -34.94 -29.58
CA ASN A 23 -35.03 -35.15 -28.21
C ASN A 23 -33.75 -34.35 -27.92
N PHE A 24 -32.82 -34.29 -28.88
CA PHE A 24 -31.58 -33.53 -28.74
C PHE A 24 -31.85 -32.02 -28.62
N LEU A 25 -32.74 -31.49 -29.47
CA LEU A 25 -33.15 -30.09 -29.43
C LEU A 25 -33.86 -29.74 -28.12
N MET A 26 -34.69 -30.66 -27.61
CA MET A 26 -35.40 -30.49 -26.34
C MET A 26 -34.46 -30.54 -25.15
N MET A 27 -33.45 -31.42 -25.16
CA MET A 27 -32.40 -31.47 -24.14
C MET A 27 -31.58 -30.18 -24.11
N TYR A 28 -31.22 -29.65 -25.29
CA TYR A 28 -30.45 -28.40 -25.39
C TYR A 28 -31.25 -27.18 -24.90
N ASN A 29 -32.55 -27.14 -25.21
CA ASN A 29 -33.43 -26.05 -24.76
C ASN A 29 -33.95 -26.25 -23.32
N SER A 30 -33.64 -27.39 -22.69
CA SER A 30 -34.07 -27.67 -21.33
C SER A 30 -33.44 -26.69 -20.34
N SER A 31 -34.21 -26.29 -19.33
CA SER A 31 -33.73 -25.47 -18.22
C SER A 31 -32.61 -26.15 -17.42
N GLU A 32 -32.55 -27.49 -17.45
CA GLU A 32 -31.49 -28.27 -16.80
C GLU A 32 -30.11 -28.04 -17.43
N GLY A 33 -30.03 -27.95 -18.76
CA GLY A 33 -28.76 -27.68 -19.46
C GLY A 33 -28.21 -26.29 -19.13
N ARG A 34 -29.10 -25.29 -19.02
CA ARG A 34 -28.71 -23.93 -18.61
C ARG A 34 -28.22 -23.88 -17.17
N ARG A 35 -28.91 -24.55 -16.25
CA ARG A 35 -28.48 -24.65 -14.84
C ARG A 35 -27.13 -25.34 -14.70
N MET A 36 -26.91 -26.43 -15.44
CA MET A 36 -25.61 -27.12 -15.41
C MET A 36 -24.49 -26.21 -15.92
N ASN A 37 -24.72 -25.44 -16.99
CA ASN A 37 -23.75 -24.48 -17.49
C ASN A 37 -23.46 -23.37 -16.47
N GLU A 38 -24.48 -22.83 -15.80
CA GLU A 38 -24.31 -21.83 -14.74
C GLU A 38 -23.49 -22.38 -13.55
N ILE A 39 -23.76 -23.62 -13.13
CA ILE A 39 -22.97 -24.30 -12.08
C ILE A 39 -21.52 -24.44 -12.52
N LEU A 40 -21.28 -24.95 -13.74
CA LEU A 40 -19.94 -25.12 -14.28
C LEU A 40 -19.19 -23.79 -14.38
N GLN A 41 -19.85 -22.73 -14.84
CA GLN A 41 -19.26 -21.40 -14.91
C GLN A 41 -18.91 -20.85 -13.52
N THR A 42 -19.78 -21.09 -12.53
CA THR A 42 -19.53 -20.70 -11.14
C THR A 42 -18.32 -21.45 -10.59
N GLU A 43 -18.24 -22.77 -10.80
CA GLU A 43 -17.07 -23.57 -10.38
C GLU A 43 -15.78 -23.12 -11.07
N ILE A 44 -15.83 -22.79 -12.36
CA ILE A 44 -14.67 -22.28 -13.10
C ILE A 44 -14.24 -20.93 -12.49
N ALA A 45 -15.18 -20.02 -12.25
CA ALA A 45 -14.88 -18.72 -11.66
C ALA A 45 -14.29 -18.85 -10.25
N GLU A 46 -14.83 -19.73 -9.41
CA GLU A 46 -14.30 -20.01 -8.08
C GLU A 46 -12.88 -20.58 -8.13
N ARG A 47 -12.63 -21.55 -9.02
CA ARG A 47 -11.31 -22.14 -9.19
C ARG A 47 -10.30 -21.12 -9.71
N GLN A 48 -10.70 -20.27 -10.65
CA GLN A 48 -9.85 -19.20 -11.15
C GLN A 48 -9.49 -18.21 -10.04
N ALA A 49 -10.47 -17.76 -9.25
CA ALA A 49 -10.20 -16.87 -8.13
C ALA A 49 -9.23 -17.47 -7.09
N ARG A 50 -9.32 -18.79 -6.84
CA ARG A 50 -8.37 -19.49 -5.97
C ARG A 50 -6.97 -19.55 -6.58
N LEU A 51 -6.86 -19.82 -7.89
CA LEU A 51 -5.57 -19.79 -8.58
C LEU A 51 -4.93 -18.41 -8.50
N ASP A 52 -5.69 -17.35 -8.81
CA ASP A 52 -5.20 -15.98 -8.75
C ASP A 52 -4.71 -15.61 -7.34
N THR A 53 -5.41 -16.07 -6.30
CA THR A 53 -5.01 -15.86 -4.90
C THR A 53 -3.70 -16.59 -4.59
N LEU A 54 -3.59 -17.86 -4.97
CA LEU A 54 -2.39 -18.66 -4.74
C LEU A 54 -1.18 -18.13 -5.53
N GLU A 55 -1.38 -17.62 -6.73
CA GLU A 55 -0.33 -16.98 -7.53
C GLU A 55 0.17 -15.69 -6.87
N GLN A 56 -0.73 -14.88 -6.31
CA GLN A 56 -0.36 -13.69 -5.54
C GLN A 56 0.42 -14.05 -4.27
N GLU A 57 -0.03 -15.06 -3.53
CA GLU A 57 0.68 -15.55 -2.34
C GLU A 57 2.07 -16.09 -2.71
N HIS A 58 2.17 -16.87 -3.78
CA HIS A 58 3.43 -17.39 -4.28
C HIS A 58 4.38 -16.26 -4.69
N ALA A 59 3.90 -15.25 -5.43
CA ALA A 59 4.69 -14.09 -5.81
C ALA A 59 5.19 -13.31 -4.58
N PHE A 60 4.32 -13.08 -3.60
CA PHE A 60 4.68 -12.40 -2.35
C PHE A 60 5.75 -13.17 -1.57
N LEU A 61 5.57 -14.48 -1.42
CA LEU A 61 6.55 -15.33 -0.73
C LEU A 61 7.86 -15.37 -1.50
N THR A 62 7.82 -15.47 -2.83
CA THR A 62 9.01 -15.50 -3.69
C THR A 62 9.84 -14.24 -3.52
N ASP A 63 9.25 -13.05 -3.63
CA ASP A 63 9.93 -11.76 -3.39
C ASP A 63 10.55 -11.71 -2.00
N ARG A 64 9.82 -12.20 -0.98
CA ARG A 64 10.35 -12.25 0.38
C ARG A 64 11.53 -13.21 0.53
N THR A 65 11.48 -14.40 -0.06
CA THR A 65 12.63 -15.31 -0.07
C THR A 65 13.79 -14.74 -0.85
N GLU A 66 13.55 -14.07 -1.98
CA GLU A 66 14.60 -13.45 -2.78
C GLU A 66 15.37 -12.38 -1.99
N ARG A 67 14.65 -11.53 -1.24
CA ARG A 67 15.26 -10.53 -0.35
C ARG A 67 16.02 -11.15 0.84
N LEU A 68 15.65 -12.36 1.24
CA LEU A 68 16.29 -13.08 2.35
C LEU A 68 17.42 -14.00 1.88
N LEU A 69 17.52 -14.27 0.58
CA LEU A 69 18.62 -15.06 0.02
C LEU A 69 19.90 -14.25 0.11
N VAL A 70 20.93 -14.88 0.67
CA VAL A 70 22.27 -14.34 0.91
C VAL A 70 22.90 -13.74 -0.35
N ALA A 71 22.53 -14.21 -1.54
CA ALA A 71 23.00 -13.68 -2.82
C ALA A 71 22.56 -12.23 -3.11
N GLY A 72 21.46 -11.76 -2.49
CA GLY A 72 21.00 -10.37 -2.56
C GLY A 72 21.18 -9.60 -1.25
N LEU A 73 21.81 -10.21 -0.24
CA LEU A 73 22.01 -9.63 1.08
C LEU A 73 23.36 -8.92 1.08
N ASP A 74 23.33 -7.59 1.19
CA ASP A 74 24.53 -6.76 1.25
C ASP A 74 25.36 -7.14 2.49
N GLU A 75 26.60 -7.59 2.25
CA GLU A 75 27.52 -8.02 3.30
C GLU A 75 27.78 -6.90 4.30
N ASP A 76 27.80 -5.65 3.84
CA ASP A 76 27.98 -4.47 4.69
C ASP A 76 26.79 -4.27 5.64
N LEU A 77 25.55 -4.50 5.17
CA LEU A 77 24.35 -4.41 6.02
C LEU A 77 24.30 -5.54 7.06
N LEU A 78 24.77 -6.73 6.69
CA LEU A 78 24.91 -7.85 7.60
C LEU A 78 25.96 -7.55 8.68
N GLU A 79 27.12 -7.02 8.29
CA GLU A 79 28.17 -6.62 9.20
C GLU A 79 27.68 -5.54 10.18
N GLU A 80 26.99 -4.52 9.68
CA GLU A 80 26.43 -3.44 10.51
C GLU A 80 25.37 -3.98 11.50
N ARG A 81 24.52 -4.91 11.06
CA ARG A 81 23.52 -5.54 11.94
C ARG A 81 24.16 -6.39 13.03
N VAL A 82 25.16 -7.19 12.67
CA VAL A 82 25.93 -8.03 13.61
C VAL A 82 26.68 -7.14 14.60
N ARG A 83 27.30 -6.07 14.12
CA ARG A 83 28.02 -5.08 14.91
C ARG A 83 27.11 -4.41 15.93
N GLY A 84 25.93 -3.95 15.50
CA GLY A 84 24.90 -3.38 16.39
C GLY A 84 24.38 -4.35 17.45
N VAL A 85 24.21 -5.65 17.13
CA VAL A 85 23.77 -6.66 18.10
C VAL A 85 24.86 -7.04 19.10
N LEU A 86 26.11 -7.17 18.64
CA LEU A 86 27.24 -7.54 19.49
C LEU A 86 27.82 -6.35 20.26
N GLY A 87 27.33 -5.12 20.01
CA GLY A 87 27.86 -3.90 20.61
C GLY A 87 29.31 -3.62 20.21
N LEU A 88 29.74 -4.13 19.06
CA LEU A 88 31.05 -3.85 18.49
C LEU A 88 30.97 -2.49 17.81
N VAL A 89 32.06 -1.71 17.83
CA VAL A 89 32.13 -0.40 17.18
C VAL A 89 33.50 -0.28 16.53
N ARG A 90 33.59 0.32 15.35
CA ARG A 90 34.89 0.50 14.72
C ARG A 90 35.73 1.51 15.52
N PRO A 91 37.07 1.39 15.48
CA PRO A 91 37.94 2.31 16.22
C PRO A 91 37.80 3.79 15.82
N ASP A 92 37.19 4.10 14.67
CA ASP A 92 36.90 5.43 14.16
C ASP A 92 35.47 5.93 14.40
N GLU A 93 34.60 5.11 15.02
CA GLU A 93 33.21 5.44 15.30
C GLU A 93 33.02 5.90 16.77
N TYR A 94 32.20 6.94 16.97
CA TYR A 94 31.89 7.47 18.30
C TYR A 94 30.53 6.97 18.79
N LEU A 95 30.52 6.32 19.96
CA LEU A 95 29.28 5.96 20.66
C LEU A 95 28.76 7.15 21.47
N VAL A 96 27.56 7.61 21.14
CA VAL A 96 26.83 8.58 21.95
C VAL A 96 25.72 7.85 22.69
N ARG A 97 25.66 7.99 24.01
CA ARG A 97 24.53 7.46 24.80
C ARG A 97 23.30 8.32 24.52
N MET A 98 22.14 7.68 24.45
CA MET A 98 20.90 8.38 24.16
C MET A 98 20.59 9.49 25.17
N GLU A 99 20.92 9.27 26.44
CA GLU A 99 20.80 10.28 27.50
C GLU A 99 21.65 11.54 27.24
N ASP A 100 22.85 11.36 26.66
CA ASP A 100 23.74 12.47 26.33
C ASP A 100 23.23 13.21 25.08
N LEU A 101 22.62 12.49 24.13
CA LEU A 101 21.98 13.08 22.95
C LEU A 101 20.75 13.90 23.32
N ASP A 102 19.90 13.38 24.21
CA ASP A 102 18.72 14.09 24.72
C ASP A 102 19.13 15.37 25.45
N ARG A 103 20.17 15.29 26.29
CA ARG A 103 20.72 16.46 26.98
C ARG A 103 21.30 17.50 26.01
N MET A 104 21.93 17.07 24.91
CA MET A 104 22.40 17.98 23.86
C MET A 104 21.24 18.64 23.10
N ALA A 105 20.17 17.89 22.83
CA ALA A 105 18.97 18.41 22.20
C ALA A 105 18.27 19.45 23.09
N GLU A 106 18.18 19.18 24.39
CA GLU A 106 17.63 20.12 25.38
C GLU A 106 18.46 21.40 25.47
N MET A 107 19.80 21.29 25.58
CA MET A 107 20.68 22.47 25.57
C MET A 107 20.56 23.28 24.28
N GLY A 108 20.44 22.62 23.12
CA GLY A 108 20.22 23.31 21.85
C GLY A 108 18.90 24.07 21.80
N ALA A 109 17.83 23.47 22.36
CA ALA A 109 16.52 24.12 22.44
C ALA A 109 16.50 25.30 23.42
N GLU A 110 17.26 25.23 24.51
CA GLU A 110 17.40 26.33 25.46
C GLU A 110 18.14 27.52 24.85
N HIS A 111 19.26 27.29 24.14
CA HIS A 111 19.98 28.35 23.45
C HIS A 111 19.14 29.06 22.39
N ALA A 112 18.35 28.30 21.61
CA ALA A 112 17.45 28.90 20.62
C ALA A 112 16.38 29.81 21.26
N ARG A 113 15.82 29.40 22.40
CA ARG A 113 14.85 30.22 23.15
C ARG A 113 15.49 31.44 23.79
N GLU A 114 16.74 31.33 24.22
CA GLU A 114 17.48 32.44 24.82
C GLU A 114 17.86 33.50 23.79
N GLU A 115 18.27 33.10 22.58
CA GLU A 115 18.43 34.02 21.44
C GLU A 115 17.13 34.75 21.11
N GLU A 116 16.00 34.05 21.03
CA GLU A 116 14.70 34.65 20.74
C GLU A 116 14.30 35.69 21.81
N ARG A 117 14.56 35.41 23.09
CA ARG A 117 14.32 36.35 24.19
C ARG A 117 15.21 37.59 24.10
N LEU A 118 16.49 37.43 23.74
CA LEU A 118 17.41 38.55 23.58
C LEU A 118 16.99 39.46 22.42
N ILE A 119 16.53 38.87 21.31
CA ILE A 119 16.01 39.61 20.16
C ILE A 119 14.73 40.39 20.53
N LEU A 120 13.80 39.75 21.24
CA LEU A 120 12.57 40.40 21.73
C LEU A 120 12.86 41.52 22.74
N ALA A 121 13.83 41.31 23.64
CA ALA A 121 14.25 42.32 24.62
C ALA A 121 14.91 43.53 23.93
N ALA A 122 15.74 43.30 22.90
CA ALA A 122 16.35 44.34 22.09
C ALA A 122 15.29 45.14 21.30
N ALA A 123 14.31 44.47 20.69
CA ALA A 123 13.22 45.14 19.98
C ALA A 123 12.33 45.99 20.91
N SER A 124 12.05 45.49 22.12
CA SER A 124 11.25 46.20 23.14
C SER A 124 11.95 47.47 23.66
N THR A 125 13.26 47.40 23.88
CA THR A 125 14.04 48.58 24.32
C THR A 125 14.10 49.67 23.25
N GLU A 126 14.13 49.30 21.97
CA GLU A 126 14.09 50.26 20.88
C GLU A 126 12.72 50.95 20.76
N HIS A 127 11.63 50.20 20.94
CA HIS A 127 10.26 50.74 20.92
C HIS A 127 10.01 51.76 22.05
N LEU A 128 10.55 51.50 23.25
CA LEU A 128 10.51 52.46 24.37
C LEU A 128 11.33 53.73 24.09
N ARG A 129 12.41 53.61 23.30
CA ARG A 129 13.26 54.74 22.90
C ARG A 129 12.55 55.68 21.93
N TYR A 130 11.76 55.14 21.00
CA TYR A 130 10.93 55.93 20.09
C TYR A 130 9.70 56.54 20.79
N ALA A 131 9.02 55.79 21.66
CA ALA A 131 7.87 56.30 22.42
C ALA A 131 8.26 57.41 23.43
N GLY A 132 9.46 57.34 24.01
CA GLY A 132 10.00 58.37 24.89
C GLY A 132 10.30 59.70 24.18
N LEU A 133 10.66 59.65 22.88
CA LEU A 133 10.90 60.85 22.07
C LEU A 133 9.60 61.56 21.67
N GLU A 134 8.53 60.82 21.38
CA GLU A 134 7.21 61.40 21.08
C GLU A 134 6.62 62.11 22.31
N THR A 135 6.78 61.54 23.50
CA THR A 135 6.28 62.15 24.74
C THR A 135 7.04 63.43 25.10
N LEU A 136 8.34 63.50 24.77
CA LEU A 136 9.15 64.69 24.98
C LEU A 136 8.86 65.81 23.96
N LEU A 137 8.52 65.45 22.72
CA LEU A 137 8.13 66.38 21.66
C LEU A 137 6.74 67.00 21.90
N ILE A 138 5.80 66.25 22.46
CA ILE A 138 4.45 66.78 22.78
C ILE A 138 4.52 67.75 23.96
N LYS A 139 5.37 67.49 24.96
CA LYS A 139 5.46 68.33 26.17
C LYS A 139 6.16 69.68 25.94
N THR A 140 6.96 69.82 24.87
CA THR A 140 7.57 71.10 24.48
C THR A 140 6.68 71.93 23.57
N ALA A 141 5.69 71.32 22.90
CA ALA A 141 4.71 72.03 22.08
C ALA A 141 3.61 72.72 22.93
N ASP A 142 3.33 72.24 24.14
CA ASP A 142 2.27 72.77 25.02
C ASP A 142 2.77 73.84 26.03
N SER A 143 4.07 74.17 26.01
CA SER A 143 4.68 75.20 26.88
C SER A 143 4.84 76.57 26.19
N GLY A 144 4.24 76.76 25.01
CA GLY A 144 4.31 77.99 24.22
C GLY A 144 2.94 78.53 23.87
N ALA A 145 2.13 78.89 24.86
CA ALA A 145 0.91 79.70 24.71
C ALA A 145 0.72 80.59 25.94
#